data_AF-A0A379TYB8-F1
#
_entry.id   AF-A0A379TYB8-F1
#
_cell.length_a   1.000
_cell.length_b   1.000
_cell.length_c   1.000
_cell.angle_alpha   90.00
_cell.angle_beta   90.00
_cell.angle_gamma   90.00
#
_symmetry.space_group_name_H-M   'P 1'
#
loop_
_entity.id
_entity.type
_entity.pdbx_description
1 polymer ?
#
loop_
_entity_poly.entity_id
_entity_poly.type
_entity_poly.pdbx_seq_one_letter_code
_entity_poly.pdbx_strand_id
1 'polypeptide(L)'
;MLQIPQNHIHTRSTPFWNKETAPAGIFERHLDKGTRPGVYPRLSVMQGAVKYLGYADEYCSEPEEIMVINAGEFGVFPPEKWHNIEVMTDDTYFNIDFLSRRKC
;
A
#
# COMPACT_ATOMS: atom_id res chain seq x y z
N MET A 1 -2.28 -14.05 1.05
CA MET A 1 -2.77 -12.69 0.70
C MET A 1 -3.71 -12.23 1.80
N LEU A 2 -3.44 -11.07 2.40
CA LEU A 2 -4.31 -10.48 3.41
C LEU A 2 -5.68 -10.14 2.80
N GLN A 3 -6.77 -10.42 3.52
CA GLN A 3 -8.13 -10.08 3.09
C GLN A 3 -8.70 -8.96 3.94
N ILE A 4 -9.40 -8.03 3.28
CA ILE A 4 -10.12 -6.96 3.97
C ILE A 4 -11.43 -7.55 4.51
N PRO A 5 -11.76 -7.38 5.80
CA PRO A 5 -13.01 -7.91 6.34
C PRO A 5 -14.23 -7.32 5.63
N GLN A 6 -15.22 -8.15 5.30
CA GLN A 6 -16.36 -7.80 4.45
C GLN A 6 -17.21 -6.62 4.97
N ASN A 7 -17.15 -6.32 6.27
CA ASN A 7 -17.86 -5.19 6.87
C ASN A 7 -17.10 -3.85 6.78
N HIS A 8 -15.95 -3.81 6.10
CA HIS A 8 -15.24 -2.56 5.81
C HIS A 8 -15.87 -1.88 4.59
N ILE A 9 -15.93 -0.56 4.66
CA ILE A 9 -16.40 0.28 3.56
C ILE A 9 -15.22 1.00 2.93
N HIS A 10 -15.33 1.28 1.63
CA HIS A 10 -14.43 2.21 0.95
C HIS A 10 -14.61 3.61 1.51
N THR A 11 -13.50 4.31 1.78
CA THR A 11 -13.52 5.65 2.39
C THR A 11 -12.78 6.71 1.58
N ARG A 12 -11.73 6.32 0.85
CA ARG A 12 -10.90 7.24 0.07
C ARG A 12 -10.15 6.46 -1.01
N SER A 13 -9.93 7.10 -2.15
CA SER A 13 -8.97 6.66 -3.17
C SER A 13 -7.94 7.75 -3.41
N THR A 14 -6.71 7.35 -3.74
CA THR A 14 -5.73 8.25 -4.35
C THR A 14 -6.05 8.44 -5.83
N PRO A 15 -5.53 9.49 -6.48
CA PRO A 15 -5.36 9.48 -7.93
C PRO A 15 -4.46 8.31 -8.36
N PHE A 16 -4.38 8.08 -9.67
CA PHE A 16 -3.30 7.27 -10.21
C PHE A 16 -1.96 7.99 -10.01
N TRP A 17 -0.99 7.26 -9.51
CA TRP A 17 0.36 7.73 -9.27
C TRP A 17 1.38 6.88 -10.02
N ASN A 18 2.46 7.52 -10.44
CA ASN A 18 3.68 6.88 -10.90
C ASN A 18 4.85 7.32 -10.00
N LYS A 19 6.09 7.02 -10.41
CA LYS A 19 7.32 7.40 -9.71
C LYS A 19 7.44 8.90 -9.40
N GLU A 20 6.90 9.75 -10.26
CA GLU A 20 7.05 11.21 -10.21
C GLU A 20 5.91 11.90 -9.45
N THR A 21 4.69 11.38 -9.57
CA THR A 21 3.48 12.03 -9.04
C THR A 21 3.07 11.51 -7.66
N ALA A 22 3.60 10.36 -7.25
CA ALA A 22 3.33 9.83 -5.91
C ALA A 22 3.97 10.74 -4.84
N PRO A 23 3.38 10.85 -3.64
CA PRO A 23 4.05 11.49 -2.51
C PRO A 23 5.39 10.79 -2.24
N ALA A 24 6.50 11.52 -2.26
CA ALA A 24 7.85 10.95 -2.16
C ALA A 24 8.02 10.01 -0.95
N GLY A 25 7.39 10.33 0.18
CA GLY A 25 7.44 9.51 1.39
C GLY A 25 6.84 8.10 1.26
N ILE A 26 6.08 7.78 0.20
CA ILE A 26 5.57 6.41 -0.01
C ILE A 26 6.69 5.43 -0.40
N PHE A 27 7.78 5.94 -0.98
CA PHE A 27 8.95 5.17 -1.39
C PHE A 27 9.96 4.99 -0.25
N GLU A 28 9.84 5.80 0.79
CA GLU A 28 10.60 5.69 2.04
C GLU A 28 9.82 4.88 3.07
N ARG A 29 10.52 4.29 4.05
CA ARG A 29 9.87 3.53 5.11
C ARG A 29 8.97 4.44 5.93
N HIS A 30 7.71 4.04 6.07
CA HIS A 30 6.71 4.79 6.83
C HIS A 30 5.67 3.88 7.47
N LEU A 31 4.95 4.46 8.42
CA LEU A 31 3.59 4.06 8.74
C LEU A 31 2.65 4.96 7.96
N ASP A 32 1.54 4.42 7.49
CA ASP A 32 0.48 5.22 6.88
C ASP A 32 -0.04 6.25 7.90
N LYS A 33 0.45 7.48 7.80
CA LYS A 33 0.06 8.56 8.72
C LYS A 33 -1.42 8.87 8.49
N GLY A 34 -2.26 8.48 9.44
CA GLY A 34 -3.71 8.67 9.39
C GLY A 34 -4.53 7.41 9.08
N THR A 35 -3.90 6.25 8.85
CA THR A 35 -4.61 4.96 9.01
C THR A 35 -4.83 4.77 10.50
N ARG A 36 -6.03 5.14 10.95
CA ARG A 36 -6.53 4.74 12.27
C ARG A 36 -6.40 3.21 12.40
N PRO A 37 -6.34 2.64 13.62
CA PRO A 37 -6.41 1.19 13.79
C PRO A 37 -7.55 0.60 12.95
N GLY A 38 -7.23 -0.38 12.11
CA GLY A 38 -8.20 -1.05 11.23
C GLY A 38 -8.53 -0.34 9.90
N VAL A 39 -7.69 0.57 9.40
CA VAL A 39 -7.73 0.98 7.99
C VAL A 39 -6.81 0.07 7.17
N TYR A 40 -7.36 -0.51 6.11
CA TYR A 40 -6.67 -1.40 5.18
C TYR A 40 -6.42 -0.66 3.85
N PRO A 41 -5.16 -0.36 3.51
CA PRO A 41 -4.78 0.06 2.17
C PRO A 41 -4.85 -1.12 1.19
N ARG A 42 -5.43 -0.89 0.02
CA ARG A 42 -5.39 -1.80 -1.13
C ARG A 42 -4.71 -1.08 -2.29
N LEU A 43 -3.51 -1.51 -2.66
CA LEU A 43 -2.78 -1.00 -3.81
C LEU A 43 -3.08 -1.85 -5.03
N SER A 44 -3.64 -1.25 -6.07
CA SER A 44 -3.88 -1.90 -7.36
C SER A 44 -2.85 -1.37 -8.37
N VAL A 45 -2.31 -2.25 -9.23
CA VAL A 45 -1.38 -1.85 -10.29
C VAL A 45 -2.06 -1.95 -11.65
N MET A 46 -1.97 -0.88 -12.43
CA MET A 46 -2.66 -0.77 -13.73
C MET A 46 -1.70 -1.03 -14.88
N GLN A 47 -0.42 -0.68 -14.70
CA GLN A 47 0.67 -0.96 -15.62
C GLN A 47 1.97 -1.17 -14.84
N GLY A 48 2.87 -1.98 -15.38
CA GLY A 48 4.14 -2.31 -14.74
C GLY A 48 3.98 -3.21 -13.51
N ALA A 49 4.78 -2.95 -12.48
CA ALA A 49 4.72 -3.68 -11.22
C ALA A 49 5.18 -2.82 -10.04
N VAL A 50 4.60 -3.09 -8.87
CA VAL A 50 4.99 -2.47 -7.59
C VAL A 50 5.46 -3.57 -6.64
N LYS A 51 6.60 -3.36 -5.98
CA LYS A 51 7.06 -4.21 -4.89
C LYS A 51 6.75 -3.54 -3.56
N TYR A 52 6.04 -4.25 -2.69
CA TYR A 52 5.84 -3.90 -1.30
C TYR A 52 6.93 -4.54 -0.43
N LEU A 53 7.47 -3.75 0.51
CA LEU A 53 8.46 -4.17 1.50
C LEU A 53 7.94 -3.86 2.90
N GLY A 54 7.60 -4.89 3.67
CA GLY A 54 7.11 -4.78 5.05
C GLY A 54 8.18 -5.16 6.07
N TYR A 55 8.30 -4.38 7.13
CA TYR A 55 9.32 -4.51 8.17
C TYR A 55 8.71 -4.89 9.53
N ALA A 56 9.54 -5.38 10.45
CA ALA A 56 9.13 -5.61 11.83
C ALA A 56 8.87 -4.28 12.56
N ASP A 57 9.75 -3.31 12.36
CA ASP A 57 9.70 -1.99 12.98
C ASP A 57 10.32 -0.88 12.10
N GLU A 58 10.49 0.32 12.67
CA GLU A 58 11.08 1.48 12.00
C GLU A 58 12.56 1.29 11.62
N TYR A 59 13.30 0.47 12.37
CA TYR A 59 14.77 0.44 12.35
C TYR A 59 15.36 -0.83 11.72
N CYS A 60 14.62 -1.92 11.63
CA CYS A 60 15.10 -3.17 11.01
C CYS A 60 15.64 -2.95 9.60
N SER A 61 16.85 -3.40 9.29
CA SER A 61 17.46 -3.16 7.97
C SER A 61 16.76 -3.94 6.85
N GLU A 62 16.32 -5.16 7.13
CA GLU A 62 15.75 -6.08 6.13
C GLU A 62 14.21 -6.16 6.23
N PRO A 63 13.51 -6.25 5.09
CA PRO A 63 12.09 -6.53 5.07
C PRO A 63 11.81 -8.00 5.43
N GLU A 64 10.77 -8.24 6.22
CA GLU A 64 10.30 -9.59 6.56
C GLU A 64 9.21 -10.07 5.60
N GLU A 65 8.51 -9.12 4.95
CA GLU A 65 7.46 -9.41 4.00
C GLU A 65 7.74 -8.70 2.69
N ILE A 66 7.80 -9.47 1.59
CA ILE A 66 8.01 -8.95 0.25
C ILE A 66 6.86 -9.44 -0.62
N MET A 67 6.21 -8.53 -1.33
CA MET A 67 5.13 -8.85 -2.25
C MET A 67 5.31 -8.06 -3.54
N VAL A 68 5.33 -8.74 -4.69
CA VAL A 68 5.30 -8.11 -6.01
C VAL A 68 3.86 -8.13 -6.51
N ILE A 69 3.38 -6.97 -6.96
CA ILE A 69 2.02 -6.75 -7.46
C ILE A 69 2.15 -6.34 -8.92
N ASN A 70 1.67 -7.17 -9.84
CA ASN A 70 1.76 -6.92 -11.28
C ASN A 70 0.52 -6.16 -11.79
N ALA A 71 0.61 -5.63 -13.00
CA ALA A 71 -0.53 -5.05 -13.69
C ALA A 71 -1.74 -6.00 -13.71
N GLY A 72 -2.91 -5.50 -13.31
CA GLY A 72 -4.14 -6.28 -13.16
C GLY A 72 -4.32 -6.94 -11.80
N GLU A 73 -3.33 -6.85 -10.90
CA GLU A 73 -3.36 -7.39 -9.55
C GLU A 73 -3.50 -6.27 -8.50
N PHE A 74 -3.84 -6.68 -7.27
CA PHE A 74 -3.80 -5.80 -6.12
C PHE A 74 -3.18 -6.51 -4.91
N GLY A 75 -2.56 -5.71 -4.03
CA GLY A 75 -2.08 -6.12 -2.72
C GLY A 75 -2.83 -5.38 -1.61
N VAL A 76 -3.13 -6.07 -0.51
CA VAL A 76 -3.70 -5.46 0.70
C VAL A 76 -2.60 -5.37 1.75
N PHE A 77 -2.34 -4.18 2.27
CA PHE A 77 -1.28 -3.95 3.23
C PHE A 77 -1.79 -4.14 4.66
N PRO A 78 -1.02 -4.78 5.55
CA PRO A 78 -1.38 -4.88 6.96
C PRO A 78 -1.50 -3.50 7.60
N PRO A 79 -2.59 -3.21 8.34
CA PRO A 79 -2.68 -1.99 9.12
C PRO A 79 -1.52 -1.89 10.12
N GLU A 80 -1.05 -0.67 10.38
CA GLU A 80 -0.07 -0.39 11.44
C GLU A 80 1.28 -1.12 11.26
N LYS A 81 1.62 -1.52 10.02
CA LYS A 81 2.90 -2.14 9.68
C LYS A 81 3.82 -1.15 8.97
N TRP A 82 5.07 -1.07 9.42
CA TRP A 82 6.12 -0.31 8.76
C TRP A 82 6.39 -0.88 7.38
N HIS A 83 6.35 -0.04 6.35
CA HIS A 83 6.58 -0.49 4.99
C HIS A 83 7.03 0.65 4.06
N ASN A 84 7.49 0.28 2.87
CA ASN A 84 7.58 1.17 1.72
C ASN A 84 7.25 0.40 0.43
N ILE A 85 7.11 1.12 -0.67
CA ILE A 85 6.94 0.52 -1.99
C ILE A 85 8.08 0.91 -2.93
N GLU A 86 8.33 0.06 -3.92
CA GLU A 86 9.22 0.33 -5.05
C GLU A 86 8.45 0.15 -6.34
N VAL A 87 8.55 1.11 -7.27
CA VAL A 87 8.12 0.92 -8.66
C VAL A 87 9.18 0.11 -9.40
N MET A 88 8.77 -0.93 -10.12
CA MET A 88 9.69 -1.88 -10.76
C MET A 88 10.00 -1.53 -12.20
N THR A 89 9.18 -0.69 -12.84
CA THR A 89 9.37 -0.21 -14.22
C THR A 89 9.01 1.27 -14.32
N ASP A 90 9.60 1.98 -15.29
CA ASP A 90 9.40 3.43 -15.46
C ASP A 90 7.96 3.77 -15.89
N ASP A 91 7.26 2.85 -16.54
CA ASP A 91 5.87 2.98 -16.97
C ASP A 91 4.86 2.52 -15.90
N THR A 92 5.32 2.18 -14.70
CA THR A 92 4.44 1.74 -13.61
C THR A 92 3.52 2.87 -13.16
N TYR A 93 2.22 2.59 -13.12
CA TYR A 93 1.27 3.43 -12.38
C TYR A 93 0.24 2.60 -11.61
N PHE A 94 -0.14 3.14 -10.45
CA PHE A 94 -0.94 2.47 -9.43
C PHE A 94 -1.89 3.44 -8.73
N ASN A 95 -2.87 2.92 -7.99
CA ASN A 95 -3.67 3.71 -7.05
C ASN A 95 -3.85 2.94 -5.75
N ILE A 96 -4.23 3.65 -4.68
CA ILE A 96 -4.52 3.06 -3.38
C ILE A 96 -5.94 3.40 -2.96
N ASP A 97 -6.70 2.37 -2.60
CA ASP A 97 -7.99 2.48 -1.94
C ASP A 97 -7.86 2.22 -0.44
N PHE A 98 -8.51 3.04 0.38
CA PHE A 98 -8.49 2.90 1.83
C PHE A 98 -9.86 2.41 2.32
N LEU A 99 -9.86 1.22 2.93
CA LEU A 99 -11.05 0.59 3.46
C LEU A 99 -11.00 0.56 4.98
N SER A 100 -12.10 0.93 5.64
CA SER A 100 -12.17 0.94 7.11
C SER A 100 -13.57 0.58 7.59
N ARG A 101 -13.70 0.17 8.86
CA ARG A 101 -15.03 0.01 9.45
C ARG A 101 -15.78 1.34 9.45
N ARG A 102 -17.05 1.29 9.06
CA ARG A 102 -17.98 2.41 9.25
C ARG A 102 -18.03 2.74 10.75
N LYS A 103 -17.70 3.98 11.12
CA LYS A 103 -17.95 4.46 12.48
C LYS A 103 -19.45 4.63 12.64
N CYS A 104 -20.01 4.03 13.69
CA CYS A 104 -21.34 4.34 14.18
C CYS A 104 -21.38 5.79 14.69
#